data_AF-A0A7X9P766-F1
#
_entry.id   AF-A0A7X9P766-F1
#
_cell.length_a   1.000
_cell.length_b   1.000
_cell.length_c   1.000
_cell.angle_alpha   90.00
_cell.angle_beta   90.00
_cell.angle_gamma   90.00
#
_symmetry.space_group_name_H-M   'P 1'
#
loop_
_entity.id
_entity.type
_entity.pdbx_description
1 polymer ?
#
loop_
_entity_poly.entity_id
_entity_poly.type
_entity_poly.pdbx_seq_one_letter_code
_entity_poly.pdbx_strand_id
1 'polypeptide(L)'
;MTSVFTTGRKHPILACLVVGGLAALLHPTDTPAVCGDGDIETDEECEVDSRGNDLFGSRTCMSEYHVSCGELYCFREGGITLTCIIDDFWSCGGLCGDGCARYPEECDDGSRNSDIAPDACRTNCVLPRCGDGVADTGEQCDDGPRNDDLMPDACRTDCTRARCGDGTRDGSEACDLGPLNGAPGSECSATCSLAGCPSGTLDAGETCDDGNPDNDDGCLFTCVPNVCGDGYVNLDVDPTTLLIAEVCDPSRLAPIGSCRYDCGQRFADCGDGDVDPGEECDEGAGNSNLPNARCRTDCQLARCGDGVVDDAAATPEQCDRGPGCGADCRLRP
;
A
#
# COMPACT_ATOMS: atom_id res chain seq x y z
N MET A 1 -13.82 19.28 62.02
CA MET A 1 -13.54 17.85 61.87
C MET A 1 -14.52 17.37 60.81
N THR A 2 -14.34 17.69 59.53
CA THR A 2 -13.19 17.39 58.67
C THR A 2 -13.10 15.89 58.39
N SER A 3 -13.91 15.42 57.44
CA SER A 3 -13.72 14.17 56.72
C SER A 3 -13.60 14.52 55.24
N VAL A 4 -12.58 14.00 54.57
CA VAL A 4 -12.22 14.35 53.20
C VAL A 4 -12.59 13.21 52.28
N PHE A 5 -13.41 13.47 51.27
CA PHE A 5 -13.55 12.60 50.10
C PHE A 5 -12.75 13.18 48.95
N THR A 6 -11.60 12.57 48.62
CA THR A 6 -10.80 12.92 47.44
C THR A 6 -11.36 12.22 46.21
N THR A 7 -11.98 12.97 45.30
CA THR A 7 -12.39 12.44 43.99
C THR A 7 -11.24 12.48 43.00
N GLY A 8 -10.68 11.30 42.69
CA GLY A 8 -9.68 11.12 41.63
C GLY A 8 -10.30 11.21 40.24
N ARG A 9 -10.53 12.43 39.74
CA ARG A 9 -11.18 12.70 38.44
C ARG A 9 -10.39 12.22 37.22
N LYS A 10 -11.13 11.82 36.17
CA LYS A 10 -10.99 12.16 34.73
C LYS A 10 -12.26 11.61 34.03
N HIS A 11 -13.09 12.33 33.24
CA HIS A 11 -13.00 13.66 32.62
C HIS A 11 -14.37 14.41 32.61
N PRO A 12 -14.46 15.70 32.17
CA PRO A 12 -15.53 16.62 32.60
C PRO A 12 -16.36 17.31 31.49
N ILE A 13 -17.59 17.69 31.83
CA ILE A 13 -18.36 18.85 31.32
C ILE A 13 -19.15 19.38 32.55
N LEU A 14 -19.27 20.67 32.89
CA LEU A 14 -18.69 21.93 32.40
C LEU A 14 -18.08 22.72 33.60
N ALA A 15 -17.67 23.97 33.42
CA ALA A 15 -17.50 24.97 34.49
C ALA A 15 -18.56 26.07 34.38
N CYS A 16 -19.00 26.65 35.51
CA CYS A 16 -19.79 27.89 35.49
C CYS A 16 -19.10 28.99 36.32
N LEU A 17 -19.05 30.19 35.75
CA LEU A 17 -18.22 31.30 36.19
C LEU A 17 -18.94 32.13 37.27
N VAL A 18 -18.23 32.56 38.31
CA VAL A 18 -18.76 33.55 39.25
C VAL A 18 -18.75 34.93 38.58
N VAL A 19 -19.94 35.50 38.35
CA VAL A 19 -20.10 36.92 38.00
C VAL A 19 -21.01 37.58 39.04
N GLY A 20 -20.49 38.60 39.72
CA GLY A 20 -21.29 39.39 40.66
C GLY A 20 -22.08 40.47 39.95
N GLY A 21 -23.41 40.46 40.07
CA GLY A 21 -24.27 41.62 39.80
C GLY A 21 -25.57 41.34 39.05
N LEU A 22 -26.68 41.17 39.80
CA LEU A 22 -28.08 41.00 39.35
C LEU A 22 -28.37 39.71 38.54
N ALA A 23 -29.52 39.03 38.66
CA ALA A 23 -30.74 39.26 39.44
C ALA A 23 -31.30 37.94 40.05
N ALA A 24 -32.36 38.05 40.86
CA ALA A 24 -33.01 36.92 41.55
C ALA A 24 -33.81 36.00 40.58
N LEU A 25 -34.21 34.78 40.96
CA LEU A 25 -35.27 34.51 41.95
C LEU A 25 -35.04 33.24 42.80
N LEU A 26 -35.51 33.31 44.05
CA LEU A 26 -35.68 32.18 44.96
C LEU A 26 -36.88 31.32 44.52
N HIS A 27 -36.81 30.00 44.71
CA HIS A 27 -37.91 29.26 45.33
C HIS A 27 -37.35 28.13 46.21
N PRO A 28 -38.07 27.66 47.26
CA PRO A 28 -37.43 26.93 48.36
C PRO A 28 -38.00 25.52 48.59
N THR A 29 -37.14 24.50 48.52
CA THR A 29 -37.07 23.30 49.42
C THR A 29 -36.08 22.30 48.82
N ASP A 30 -34.78 22.62 48.83
CA ASP A 30 -33.75 21.70 48.33
C ASP A 30 -33.41 20.62 49.38
N THR A 31 -34.23 19.58 49.45
CA THR A 31 -33.70 18.22 49.65
C THR A 31 -33.25 17.70 48.28
N PRO A 32 -32.06 17.10 48.15
CA PRO A 32 -31.71 16.39 46.93
C PRO A 32 -32.53 15.10 46.85
N ALA A 33 -33.12 14.81 45.69
CA ALA A 33 -33.93 13.60 45.45
C ALA A 33 -33.19 12.31 45.86
N VAL A 34 -33.90 11.37 46.50
CA VAL A 34 -33.35 10.12 47.05
C VAL A 34 -34.20 8.90 46.66
N CYS A 35 -33.95 8.39 45.46
CA CYS A 35 -34.60 7.22 44.87
C CYS A 35 -34.90 6.10 45.89
N GLY A 36 -36.20 5.88 46.14
CA GLY A 36 -36.70 4.78 46.97
C GLY A 36 -36.93 5.12 48.45
N ASP A 37 -37.06 6.40 48.81
CA ASP A 37 -37.49 6.80 50.16
C ASP A 37 -39.03 6.84 50.36
N GLY A 38 -39.80 6.98 49.27
CA GLY A 38 -41.25 6.81 49.21
C GLY A 38 -42.07 8.09 48.99
N ASP A 39 -41.43 9.20 48.65
CA ASP A 39 -42.01 10.53 48.40
C ASP A 39 -41.69 11.05 46.97
N ILE A 40 -42.66 11.00 46.06
CA ILE A 40 -42.47 11.37 44.63
C ILE A 40 -42.03 12.83 44.42
N GLU A 41 -40.79 13.03 43.96
CA GLU A 41 -40.23 14.33 43.57
C GLU A 41 -40.29 14.60 42.05
N THR A 42 -40.17 15.87 41.63
CA THR A 42 -40.46 16.30 40.24
C THR A 42 -39.38 15.99 39.21
N ASP A 43 -38.18 15.61 39.63
CA ASP A 43 -37.03 15.30 38.76
C ASP A 43 -36.56 13.83 38.90
N GLU A 44 -37.38 12.95 39.49
CA GLU A 44 -37.08 11.51 39.66
C GLU A 44 -37.85 10.60 38.69
N GLU A 45 -37.20 9.53 38.23
CA GLU A 45 -37.75 8.61 37.22
C GLU A 45 -38.14 7.22 37.77
N CYS A 46 -37.82 6.89 39.02
CA CYS A 46 -37.99 5.54 39.59
C CYS A 46 -38.36 5.60 41.10
N GLU A 47 -39.51 5.06 41.51
CA GLU A 47 -39.84 4.95 42.95
C GLU A 47 -40.76 3.77 43.30
N VAL A 48 -40.55 3.18 44.49
CA VAL A 48 -41.35 2.06 45.02
C VAL A 48 -41.81 2.29 46.46
N ASP A 49 -42.99 1.80 46.81
CA ASP A 49 -43.48 1.86 48.19
C ASP A 49 -42.72 0.89 49.13
N SER A 50 -42.95 1.04 50.44
CA SER A 50 -42.41 0.15 51.50
C SER A 50 -42.79 -1.35 51.38
N ARG A 51 -43.48 -1.76 50.31
CA ARG A 51 -43.85 -3.14 49.97
C ARG A 51 -43.37 -3.56 48.57
N GLY A 52 -42.63 -2.70 47.86
CA GLY A 52 -42.07 -2.95 46.53
C GLY A 52 -43.02 -2.71 45.36
N ASN A 53 -44.11 -1.96 45.55
CA ASN A 53 -45.02 -1.59 44.45
C ASN A 53 -44.51 -0.33 43.76
N ASP A 54 -44.43 -0.35 42.42
CA ASP A 54 -44.15 0.84 41.59
C ASP A 54 -45.18 1.93 41.87
N LEU A 55 -44.70 3.13 42.24
CA LEU A 55 -45.53 4.29 42.55
C LEU A 55 -45.81 5.17 41.32
N PHE A 56 -45.08 4.96 40.21
CA PHE A 56 -45.42 5.54 38.92
C PHE A 56 -46.48 4.71 38.19
N GLY A 57 -47.19 5.37 37.27
CA GLY A 57 -48.30 4.77 36.51
C GLY A 57 -47.83 3.84 35.38
N SER A 58 -48.32 4.06 34.16
CA SER A 58 -48.04 3.18 33.02
C SER A 58 -46.61 3.32 32.43
N ARG A 59 -45.62 3.71 33.22
CA ARG A 59 -44.20 3.77 32.87
C ARG A 59 -43.45 2.92 33.88
N THR A 60 -43.21 1.65 33.54
CA THR A 60 -42.37 0.75 34.34
C THR A 60 -40.94 1.28 34.40
N CYS A 61 -40.31 1.20 35.57
CA CYS A 61 -38.87 1.42 35.72
C CYS A 61 -38.09 0.43 34.82
N MET A 62 -37.54 0.91 33.70
CA MET A 62 -36.72 0.11 32.78
C MET A 62 -35.38 0.82 32.56
N SER A 63 -34.33 0.37 33.25
CA SER A 63 -32.96 0.71 32.88
C SER A 63 -32.46 -0.23 31.79
N GLU A 64 -32.22 0.33 30.60
CA GLU A 64 -31.17 -0.21 29.74
C GLU A 64 -29.81 0.02 30.43
N TYR A 65 -28.91 -0.94 30.27
CA TYR A 65 -27.61 -1.07 30.97
C TYR A 65 -27.65 -1.45 32.46
N HIS A 66 -27.03 -2.61 32.69
CA HIS A 66 -26.74 -3.24 33.97
C HIS A 66 -26.22 -2.27 35.05
N VAL A 67 -27.02 -2.08 36.10
CA VAL A 67 -26.52 -2.15 37.48
C VAL A 67 -27.44 -3.10 38.22
N SER A 68 -26.97 -4.32 38.46
CA SER A 68 -27.62 -5.27 39.36
C SER A 68 -27.38 -4.80 40.80
N CYS A 69 -28.27 -3.94 41.30
CA CYS A 69 -28.26 -3.54 42.71
C CYS A 69 -28.40 -4.80 43.58
N GLY A 70 -27.42 -5.03 44.46
CA GLY A 70 -27.47 -6.12 45.44
C GLY A 70 -28.61 -5.92 46.46
N GLU A 71 -28.87 -6.94 47.27
CA GLU A 71 -29.85 -6.82 48.37
C GLU A 71 -29.41 -5.70 49.34
N LEU A 72 -30.29 -4.71 49.55
CA LEU A 72 -30.04 -3.59 50.45
C LEU A 72 -29.93 -4.07 51.91
N TYR A 73 -28.70 -4.26 52.39
CA TYR A 73 -28.47 -4.75 53.74
C TYR A 73 -28.43 -3.59 54.75
N CYS A 74 -29.49 -3.49 55.56
CA CYS A 74 -29.60 -2.51 56.64
C CYS A 74 -29.43 -3.18 58.00
N PHE A 75 -28.42 -2.77 58.78
CA PHE A 75 -28.20 -3.23 60.15
C PHE A 75 -28.32 -2.08 61.16
N ARG A 76 -28.49 -2.44 62.43
CA ARG A 76 -28.82 -1.50 63.51
C ARG A 76 -27.70 -1.45 64.55
N GLU A 77 -26.79 -0.48 64.43
CA GLU A 77 -25.86 -0.12 65.51
C GLU A 77 -26.48 0.92 66.46
N GLY A 78 -26.19 0.81 67.75
CA GLY A 78 -26.56 1.81 68.76
C GLY A 78 -28.07 1.97 69.05
N GLY A 79 -28.95 1.31 68.30
CA GLY A 79 -30.39 1.19 68.59
C GLY A 79 -31.30 2.31 68.06
N ILE A 80 -30.75 3.38 67.48
CA ILE A 80 -31.53 4.49 66.89
C ILE A 80 -31.13 4.89 65.46
N THR A 81 -30.00 4.41 64.95
CA THR A 81 -29.58 4.61 63.55
C THR A 81 -29.78 3.33 62.76
N LEU A 82 -30.43 3.44 61.60
CA LEU A 82 -30.43 2.40 60.58
C LEU A 82 -29.34 2.76 59.57
N THR A 83 -28.29 1.94 59.51
CA THR A 83 -27.22 2.13 58.51
C THR A 83 -27.48 1.13 57.40
N CYS A 84 -27.81 1.64 56.21
CA CYS A 84 -27.93 0.86 55.00
C CYS A 84 -26.68 1.13 54.14
N ILE A 85 -26.03 0.06 53.70
CA ILE A 85 -24.94 0.11 52.74
C ILE A 85 -25.37 -0.65 51.50
N ILE A 86 -25.10 -0.07 50.33
CA ILE A 86 -25.11 -0.83 49.08
C ILE A 86 -23.81 -1.62 49.11
N ASP A 87 -23.91 -2.92 49.38
CA ASP A 87 -22.75 -3.76 49.68
C ASP A 87 -22.10 -4.28 48.38
N ASP A 88 -21.57 -3.35 47.58
CA ASP A 88 -20.76 -3.62 46.39
C ASP A 88 -19.41 -4.30 46.75
N PHE A 89 -19.16 -4.53 48.04
CA PHE A 89 -17.84 -4.79 48.61
C PHE A 89 -17.46 -6.27 48.71
N TRP A 90 -18.34 -7.21 48.33
CA TRP A 90 -18.04 -8.66 48.40
C TRP A 90 -18.00 -9.40 47.06
N SER A 91 -18.62 -8.88 45.99
CA SER A 91 -18.72 -9.62 44.72
C SER A 91 -17.52 -9.44 43.80
N CYS A 92 -16.98 -8.22 43.74
CA CYS A 92 -15.97 -7.84 42.75
C CYS A 92 -14.57 -7.84 43.40
N GLY A 93 -13.99 -9.03 43.57
CA GLY A 93 -12.69 -9.34 44.20
C GLY A 93 -11.39 -8.74 43.61
N GLY A 94 -11.45 -7.71 42.77
CA GLY A 94 -10.32 -6.91 42.28
C GLY A 94 -9.30 -7.68 41.43
N LEU A 95 -9.75 -8.79 40.84
CA LEU A 95 -8.93 -9.76 40.13
C LEU A 95 -9.74 -10.32 38.97
N CYS A 96 -9.09 -10.47 37.82
CA CYS A 96 -9.69 -11.08 36.66
C CYS A 96 -10.36 -12.43 36.95
N GLY A 97 -11.61 -12.59 36.50
CA GLY A 97 -12.43 -13.76 36.74
C GLY A 97 -13.40 -13.59 37.90
N ASP A 98 -13.58 -12.38 38.44
CA ASP A 98 -14.60 -12.06 39.46
C ASP A 98 -15.96 -11.69 38.86
N GLY A 99 -16.01 -11.41 37.56
CA GLY A 99 -17.23 -11.07 36.82
C GLY A 99 -17.60 -9.59 36.85
N CYS A 100 -16.66 -8.72 37.24
CA CYS A 100 -16.85 -7.28 37.36
C CYS A 100 -15.72 -6.48 36.67
N ALA A 101 -15.78 -6.39 35.35
CA ALA A 101 -14.82 -5.65 34.51
C ALA A 101 -14.52 -4.24 35.04
N ARG A 102 -13.31 -4.01 35.55
CA ARG A 102 -12.84 -2.70 36.05
C ARG A 102 -11.41 -2.44 35.65
N TYR A 103 -11.07 -1.16 35.43
CA TYR A 103 -9.71 -0.73 35.09
C TYR A 103 -8.65 -1.38 36.01
N PRO A 104 -7.67 -2.13 35.46
CA PRO A 104 -7.18 -2.10 34.07
C PRO A 104 -7.81 -3.12 33.08
N GLU A 105 -8.83 -3.87 33.49
CA GLU A 105 -9.51 -4.90 32.68
C GLU A 105 -10.32 -4.28 31.53
N GLU A 106 -10.40 -5.00 30.40
CA GLU A 106 -11.21 -4.65 29.23
C GLU A 106 -12.57 -5.37 29.23
N CYS A 107 -12.64 -6.52 29.88
CA CYS A 107 -13.82 -7.37 30.07
C CYS A 107 -13.62 -8.25 31.33
N ASP A 108 -14.71 -8.82 31.85
CA ASP A 108 -14.65 -9.94 32.80
C ASP A 108 -16.01 -10.66 32.83
N ASP A 109 -16.09 -11.84 32.21
CA ASP A 109 -17.26 -12.73 32.24
C ASP A 109 -17.22 -13.71 33.44
N GLY A 110 -16.29 -13.49 34.37
CA GLY A 110 -16.07 -14.27 35.58
C GLY A 110 -15.52 -15.65 35.28
N SER A 111 -16.19 -16.68 35.78
CA SER A 111 -15.85 -18.08 35.50
C SER A 111 -16.10 -18.53 34.05
N ARG A 112 -16.55 -17.63 33.16
CA ARG A 112 -16.67 -17.86 31.72
C ARG A 112 -15.48 -17.37 30.91
N ASN A 113 -14.52 -16.66 31.52
CA ASN A 113 -13.29 -16.26 30.82
C ASN A 113 -12.56 -17.50 30.28
N SER A 114 -12.06 -17.44 29.05
CA SER A 114 -11.58 -18.60 28.32
C SER A 114 -10.56 -18.23 27.25
N ASP A 115 -9.48 -19.01 27.16
CA ASP A 115 -8.46 -18.90 26.10
C ASP A 115 -8.64 -19.95 25.00
N ILE A 116 -9.85 -20.54 24.88
CA ILE A 116 -10.20 -21.58 23.88
C ILE A 116 -11.63 -21.45 23.33
N ALA A 117 -12.44 -20.51 23.82
CA ALA A 117 -13.83 -20.34 23.42
C ALA A 117 -13.97 -19.03 22.62
N PRO A 118 -14.51 -19.06 21.40
CA PRO A 118 -14.72 -17.85 20.61
C PRO A 118 -15.59 -16.83 21.33
N ASP A 119 -15.27 -15.56 21.11
CA ASP A 119 -15.94 -14.35 21.63
C ASP A 119 -15.94 -14.23 23.17
N ALA A 120 -15.22 -15.09 23.89
CA ALA A 120 -15.10 -15.03 25.34
C ALA A 120 -14.02 -14.03 25.78
N CYS A 121 -14.25 -13.36 26.90
CA CYS A 121 -13.19 -12.63 27.58
C CYS A 121 -12.01 -13.56 27.91
N ARG A 122 -10.76 -13.13 27.66
CA ARG A 122 -9.59 -14.00 27.88
C ARG A 122 -9.22 -14.08 29.36
N THR A 123 -8.48 -15.11 29.79
CA THR A 123 -8.24 -15.36 31.24
C THR A 123 -7.35 -14.32 31.93
N ASN A 124 -6.84 -13.36 31.17
CA ASN A 124 -6.14 -12.15 31.60
C ASN A 124 -7.02 -10.87 31.54
N CYS A 125 -8.33 -11.01 31.33
CA CYS A 125 -9.34 -9.94 31.29
C CYS A 125 -9.08 -8.87 30.23
N VAL A 126 -8.65 -9.38 29.08
CA VAL A 126 -8.46 -8.70 27.82
C VAL A 126 -9.56 -9.16 26.87
N LEU A 127 -10.11 -8.24 26.09
CA LEU A 127 -11.07 -8.59 25.05
C LEU A 127 -10.41 -9.48 23.99
N PRO A 128 -11.15 -10.46 23.43
CA PRO A 128 -10.70 -11.28 22.29
C PRO A 128 -10.07 -10.44 21.18
N ARG A 129 -8.92 -10.87 20.64
CA ARG A 129 -8.25 -10.19 19.52
C ARG A 129 -7.21 -11.05 18.81
N CYS A 130 -7.31 -11.06 17.47
CA CYS A 130 -6.33 -11.58 16.52
C CYS A 130 -4.88 -11.64 17.01
N GLY A 131 -4.32 -12.85 16.98
CA GLY A 131 -2.97 -13.16 17.45
C GLY A 131 -2.92 -13.76 18.85
N ASP A 132 -4.07 -14.04 19.46
CA ASP A 132 -4.18 -14.68 20.77
C ASP A 132 -4.47 -16.20 20.71
N GLY A 133 -4.79 -16.72 19.51
CA GLY A 133 -4.85 -18.15 19.19
C GLY A 133 -6.24 -18.78 19.23
N VAL A 134 -7.30 -17.98 19.20
CA VAL A 134 -8.69 -18.45 19.07
C VAL A 134 -9.41 -17.57 18.05
N ALA A 135 -9.87 -18.17 16.96
CA ALA A 135 -10.58 -17.43 15.92
C ALA A 135 -11.97 -16.97 16.42
N ASP A 136 -12.12 -15.66 16.58
CA ASP A 136 -13.33 -15.00 17.08
C ASP A 136 -14.29 -14.53 15.97
N THR A 137 -15.45 -13.99 16.33
CA THR A 137 -16.44 -13.50 15.36
C THR A 137 -15.88 -12.33 14.53
N GLY A 138 -15.62 -12.62 13.27
CA GLY A 138 -15.07 -11.69 12.28
C GLY A 138 -13.71 -12.13 11.73
N GLU A 139 -13.03 -13.03 12.44
CA GLU A 139 -11.75 -13.61 12.05
C GLU A 139 -11.96 -14.83 11.16
N GLN A 140 -11.05 -15.06 10.24
CA GLN A 140 -11.09 -16.23 9.35
C GLN A 140 -10.21 -17.36 9.91
N CYS A 141 -9.18 -17.02 10.65
CA CYS A 141 -8.24 -17.88 11.34
C CYS A 141 -7.63 -17.11 12.51
N ASP A 142 -7.03 -17.82 13.46
CA ASP A 142 -6.03 -17.24 14.36
C ASP A 142 -5.08 -18.37 14.81
N ASP A 143 -3.84 -18.36 14.30
CA ASP A 143 -2.76 -19.25 14.72
C ASP A 143 -1.95 -18.67 15.90
N GLY A 144 -2.43 -17.55 16.47
CA GLY A 144 -1.87 -16.86 17.62
C GLY A 144 -0.54 -16.19 17.30
N PRO A 145 0.51 -16.40 18.12
CA PRO A 145 1.87 -15.93 17.83
C PRO A 145 2.54 -16.52 16.57
N ARG A 146 1.80 -17.28 15.75
CA ARG A 146 2.24 -17.81 14.44
C ARG A 146 1.58 -17.11 13.26
N ASN A 147 0.71 -16.12 13.48
CA ASN A 147 0.20 -15.29 12.40
C ASN A 147 1.38 -14.55 11.76
N ASP A 148 1.52 -14.65 10.43
CA ASP A 148 2.69 -14.21 9.69
C ASP A 148 2.30 -13.85 8.25
N ASP A 149 2.74 -12.68 7.79
CA ASP A 149 2.41 -12.14 6.47
C ASP A 149 3.37 -12.61 5.37
N LEU A 150 4.42 -13.36 5.70
CA LEU A 150 5.50 -13.82 4.81
C LEU A 150 5.69 -15.34 4.81
N MET A 151 5.11 -16.05 5.78
CA MET A 151 5.11 -17.52 5.82
C MET A 151 3.97 -18.08 4.94
N PRO A 152 4.27 -19.03 4.02
CA PRO A 152 3.24 -19.71 3.24
C PRO A 152 2.23 -20.44 4.11
N ASP A 153 0.95 -20.38 3.71
CA ASP A 153 -0.22 -21.00 4.34
C ASP A 153 -0.51 -20.55 5.79
N ALA A 154 0.20 -19.55 6.32
CA ALA A 154 -0.06 -18.99 7.65
C ALA A 154 -1.30 -18.09 7.67
N CYS A 155 -1.96 -18.00 8.82
CA CYS A 155 -2.91 -16.91 9.06
C CYS A 155 -2.19 -15.55 9.00
N ARG A 156 -2.77 -14.55 8.33
CA ARG A 156 -2.19 -13.20 8.22
C ARG A 156 -2.36 -12.42 9.53
N THR A 157 -1.57 -11.36 9.72
CA THR A 157 -1.60 -10.57 10.97
C THR A 157 -2.87 -9.75 11.17
N ASP A 158 -3.76 -9.70 10.16
CA ASP A 158 -5.12 -9.16 10.23
C ASP A 158 -6.20 -10.26 10.44
N CYS A 159 -5.79 -11.50 10.74
CA CYS A 159 -6.62 -12.69 10.90
C CYS A 159 -7.50 -13.05 9.70
N THR A 160 -7.07 -12.64 8.51
CA THR A 160 -7.51 -13.23 7.25
C THR A 160 -6.68 -14.47 6.92
N ARG A 161 -7.29 -15.44 6.23
CA ARG A 161 -6.51 -16.57 5.70
C ARG A 161 -5.61 -16.09 4.57
N ALA A 162 -4.41 -16.69 4.50
CA ALA A 162 -3.65 -16.96 3.29
C ALA A 162 -4.52 -16.93 2.02
N ARG A 163 -4.24 -15.99 1.12
CA ARG A 163 -5.02 -15.80 -0.12
C ARG A 163 -4.16 -15.24 -1.26
N CYS A 164 -4.56 -15.62 -2.46
CA CYS A 164 -4.15 -14.95 -3.68
C CYS A 164 -4.34 -13.42 -3.60
N GLY A 165 -3.29 -12.67 -3.92
CA GLY A 165 -3.21 -11.22 -3.92
C GLY A 165 -2.75 -10.59 -2.61
N ASP A 166 -2.28 -11.36 -1.62
CA ASP A 166 -1.80 -10.82 -0.34
C ASP A 166 -0.28 -10.55 -0.27
N GLY A 167 0.50 -10.97 -1.26
CA GLY A 167 1.94 -10.73 -1.37
C GLY A 167 2.82 -11.92 -1.02
N THR A 168 2.24 -13.03 -0.55
CA THR A 168 2.98 -14.21 -0.07
C THR A 168 2.49 -15.49 -0.72
N ARG A 169 3.40 -16.11 -1.48
CA ARG A 169 3.12 -17.31 -2.28
C ARG A 169 2.79 -18.53 -1.40
N ASP A 170 1.51 -18.79 -1.23
CA ASP A 170 0.96 -19.89 -0.43
C ASP A 170 1.06 -21.26 -1.15
N GLY A 171 0.71 -22.35 -0.44
CA GLY A 171 0.89 -23.72 -0.93
C GLY A 171 -0.08 -24.14 -2.03
N SER A 172 -1.20 -23.43 -2.19
CA SER A 172 -2.24 -23.70 -3.19
C SER A 172 -2.03 -22.98 -4.53
N GLU A 173 -1.05 -22.07 -4.61
CA GLU A 173 -0.88 -21.16 -5.75
C GLU A 173 0.48 -21.27 -6.44
N ALA A 174 0.54 -20.82 -7.68
CA ALA A 174 1.71 -20.96 -8.55
C ALA A 174 2.68 -19.78 -8.38
N CYS A 175 2.14 -18.59 -8.12
CA CYS A 175 2.81 -17.30 -7.98
C CYS A 175 1.98 -16.41 -7.05
N ASP A 176 2.58 -15.36 -6.50
CA ASP A 176 1.83 -14.22 -5.97
C ASP A 176 2.68 -12.94 -6.08
N LEU A 177 2.10 -11.90 -6.68
CA LEU A 177 2.68 -10.56 -6.82
C LEU A 177 1.82 -9.51 -6.08
N GLY A 178 1.00 -9.96 -5.13
CA GLY A 178 0.09 -9.15 -4.33
C GLY A 178 -0.86 -8.33 -5.21
N PRO A 179 -0.94 -7.01 -5.01
CA PRO A 179 -1.77 -6.11 -5.83
C PRO A 179 -1.43 -6.04 -7.32
N LEU A 180 -0.33 -6.66 -7.79
CA LEU A 180 0.07 -6.69 -9.20
C LEU A 180 -0.42 -7.93 -9.97
N ASN A 181 -1.13 -8.84 -9.30
CA ASN A 181 -1.75 -10.01 -9.94
C ASN A 181 -2.76 -9.57 -11.01
N GLY A 182 -2.57 -10.03 -12.25
CA GLY A 182 -3.40 -9.66 -13.41
C GLY A 182 -3.17 -8.25 -13.96
N ALA A 183 -2.11 -7.54 -13.54
CA ALA A 183 -1.68 -6.31 -14.20
C ALA A 183 -1.10 -6.60 -15.61
N PRO A 184 -1.11 -5.64 -16.55
CA PRO A 184 -0.46 -5.82 -17.86
C PRO A 184 1.03 -6.15 -17.71
N GLY A 185 1.49 -7.22 -18.37
CA GLY A 185 2.86 -7.74 -18.24
C GLY A 185 3.17 -8.44 -16.91
N SER A 186 2.14 -8.82 -16.13
CA SER A 186 2.30 -9.59 -14.89
C SER A 186 2.41 -11.09 -15.16
N GLU A 187 3.49 -11.71 -14.68
CA GLU A 187 3.71 -13.17 -14.74
C GLU A 187 2.68 -13.97 -13.90
N CYS A 188 1.86 -13.28 -13.10
CA CYS A 188 0.86 -13.88 -12.23
C CYS A 188 -0.55 -13.41 -12.54
N SER A 189 -1.48 -14.35 -12.75
CA SER A 189 -2.87 -14.05 -13.04
C SER A 189 -3.61 -13.50 -11.81
N ALA A 190 -4.76 -12.85 -12.01
CA ALA A 190 -5.64 -12.39 -10.93
C ALA A 190 -6.18 -13.52 -10.02
N THR A 191 -5.89 -14.78 -10.32
CA THR A 191 -6.24 -15.96 -9.51
C THR A 191 -5.01 -16.78 -9.09
N CYS A 192 -3.81 -16.21 -9.15
CA CYS A 192 -2.55 -16.80 -8.69
C CYS A 192 -2.16 -18.13 -9.37
N SER A 193 -2.69 -18.32 -10.58
CA SER A 193 -2.06 -19.15 -11.60
C SER A 193 -0.95 -18.33 -12.25
N LEU A 194 0.10 -18.98 -12.75
CA LEU A 194 0.98 -18.32 -13.71
C LEU A 194 0.13 -17.81 -14.89
N ALA A 195 0.29 -16.54 -15.25
CA ALA A 195 -0.31 -16.02 -16.47
C ALA A 195 0.33 -16.73 -17.67
N GLY A 196 -0.45 -16.93 -18.74
CA GLY A 196 -0.10 -17.80 -19.86
C GLY A 196 0.97 -17.25 -20.80
N CYS A 197 2.04 -16.64 -20.31
CA CYS A 197 3.10 -16.14 -21.17
C CYS A 197 4.41 -16.95 -21.06
N PRO A 198 4.93 -17.52 -22.15
CA PRO A 198 4.27 -17.74 -23.45
C PRO A 198 3.39 -19.02 -23.46
N SER A 199 2.18 -18.96 -24.03
CA SER A 199 1.27 -20.11 -24.16
C SER A 199 0.79 -20.39 -25.58
N GLY A 200 0.92 -19.41 -26.48
CA GLY A 200 0.39 -19.43 -27.85
C GLY A 200 -1.09 -19.03 -27.91
N THR A 201 -1.61 -18.40 -26.87
CA THR A 201 -3.00 -17.94 -26.78
C THR A 201 -3.10 -16.62 -26.04
N LEU A 202 -3.42 -15.55 -26.78
CA LEU A 202 -3.60 -14.20 -26.25
C LEU A 202 -4.64 -14.15 -25.10
N ASP A 203 -4.14 -14.07 -23.88
CA ASP A 203 -4.90 -14.06 -22.64
C ASP A 203 -5.27 -12.63 -22.19
N ALA A 204 -6.14 -12.52 -21.18
CA ALA A 204 -6.65 -11.25 -20.70
C ALA A 204 -5.60 -10.43 -19.93
N GLY A 205 -4.97 -9.47 -20.60
CA GLY A 205 -3.92 -8.61 -20.06
C GLY A 205 -2.65 -8.58 -20.92
N GLU A 206 -2.55 -9.52 -21.85
CA GLU A 206 -1.49 -9.61 -22.85
C GLU A 206 -1.79 -8.71 -24.05
N THR A 207 -0.74 -8.37 -24.80
CA THR A 207 -0.85 -7.57 -26.04
C THR A 207 -0.35 -8.32 -27.28
N CYS A 208 0.46 -9.35 -27.06
CA CYS A 208 0.82 -10.41 -27.99
C CYS A 208 1.07 -11.69 -27.17
N ASP A 209 0.99 -12.86 -27.81
CA ASP A 209 1.53 -14.14 -27.35
C ASP A 209 1.67 -15.04 -28.59
N ASP A 210 2.90 -15.46 -28.92
CA ASP A 210 3.19 -16.36 -30.04
C ASP A 210 3.52 -17.80 -29.59
N GLY A 211 3.52 -18.05 -28.27
CA GLY A 211 3.76 -19.36 -27.68
C GLY A 211 5.22 -19.77 -27.61
N ASN A 212 6.16 -18.82 -27.68
CA ASN A 212 7.57 -19.11 -27.55
C ASN A 212 8.32 -18.09 -26.65
N PRO A 213 9.48 -18.47 -26.07
CA PRO A 213 10.25 -17.62 -25.16
C PRO A 213 11.45 -16.93 -25.83
N ASP A 214 11.52 -16.93 -27.17
CA ASP A 214 12.45 -16.04 -27.88
C ASP A 214 11.99 -14.60 -27.65
N ASN A 215 12.94 -13.67 -27.68
CA ASN A 215 12.64 -12.23 -27.62
C ASN A 215 13.04 -11.53 -28.91
N ASP A 216 13.78 -12.22 -29.78
CA ASP A 216 14.28 -11.64 -31.03
C ASP A 216 13.25 -11.85 -32.19
N ASP A 217 11.95 -11.79 -31.89
CA ASP A 217 10.80 -11.89 -32.81
C ASP A 217 9.71 -10.84 -32.46
N GLY A 218 8.45 -11.05 -32.89
CA GLY A 218 7.33 -10.15 -32.66
C GLY A 218 6.83 -9.98 -31.22
N CYS A 219 7.15 -10.88 -30.28
CA CYS A 219 6.61 -10.83 -28.93
C CYS A 219 7.64 -11.22 -27.87
N LEU A 220 7.89 -10.33 -26.90
CA LEU A 220 8.76 -10.67 -25.79
C LEU A 220 8.11 -11.77 -24.92
N PHE A 221 8.94 -12.56 -24.23
CA PHE A 221 8.52 -13.58 -23.25
C PHE A 221 7.64 -13.05 -22.08
N THR A 222 7.42 -11.74 -22.02
CA THR A 222 6.53 -11.02 -21.07
C THR A 222 5.20 -10.58 -21.69
N CYS A 223 4.90 -11.01 -22.92
CA CYS A 223 3.65 -10.76 -23.67
C CYS A 223 3.36 -9.27 -23.95
N VAL A 224 4.47 -8.54 -24.12
CA VAL A 224 4.58 -7.17 -24.61
C VAL A 224 5.22 -7.24 -26.01
N PRO A 225 4.79 -6.44 -27.00
CA PRO A 225 5.32 -6.55 -28.36
C PRO A 225 6.77 -6.08 -28.36
N ASN A 226 7.64 -6.78 -29.07
CA ASN A 226 8.99 -6.32 -29.30
C ASN A 226 8.92 -4.99 -30.10
N VAL A 227 9.60 -3.97 -29.60
CA VAL A 227 9.66 -2.64 -30.21
C VAL A 227 11.03 -2.00 -30.09
N CYS A 228 11.53 -1.51 -31.22
CA CYS A 228 12.64 -0.57 -31.38
C CYS A 228 12.98 0.28 -30.14
N GLY A 229 14.08 -0.09 -29.48
CA GLY A 229 14.59 0.56 -28.27
C GLY A 229 14.32 -0.18 -26.96
N ASP A 230 13.67 -1.35 -26.97
CA ASP A 230 13.43 -2.18 -25.78
C ASP A 230 14.64 -3.04 -25.34
N GLY A 231 15.64 -3.20 -26.21
CA GLY A 231 16.85 -3.99 -25.96
C GLY A 231 16.93 -5.34 -26.70
N TYR A 232 15.90 -5.73 -27.45
CA TYR A 232 15.83 -6.95 -28.27
C TYR A 232 15.65 -6.61 -29.76
N VAL A 233 15.90 -7.56 -30.66
CA VAL A 233 15.86 -7.29 -32.12
C VAL A 233 14.77 -8.11 -32.79
N ASN A 234 13.74 -7.47 -33.35
CA ASN A 234 12.66 -8.21 -34.00
C ASN A 234 13.09 -8.80 -35.37
N LEU A 235 13.49 -10.08 -35.37
CA LEU A 235 13.97 -10.78 -36.56
C LEU A 235 12.83 -11.33 -37.46
N ASP A 236 11.56 -11.06 -37.15
CA ASP A 236 10.45 -11.47 -38.02
C ASP A 236 10.58 -10.87 -39.42
N VAL A 237 10.19 -11.65 -40.43
CA VAL A 237 10.14 -11.19 -41.81
C VAL A 237 8.79 -10.55 -42.06
N ASP A 238 8.76 -9.23 -42.25
CA ASP A 238 7.54 -8.51 -42.61
C ASP A 238 6.97 -9.09 -43.93
N PRO A 239 5.72 -9.59 -43.94
CA PRO A 239 5.17 -10.32 -45.07
C PRO A 239 4.84 -9.42 -46.28
N THR A 240 4.95 -8.09 -46.14
CA THR A 240 4.69 -7.10 -47.18
C THR A 240 5.96 -6.55 -47.83
N THR A 241 7.05 -6.41 -47.07
CA THR A 241 8.34 -5.91 -47.55
C THR A 241 9.36 -7.02 -47.82
N LEU A 242 9.19 -8.18 -47.19
CA LEU A 242 10.16 -9.29 -47.14
C LEU A 242 11.51 -8.90 -46.53
N LEU A 243 11.53 -7.84 -45.73
CA LEU A 243 12.66 -7.41 -44.91
C LEU A 243 12.46 -7.90 -43.47
N ILE A 244 13.56 -7.96 -42.72
CA ILE A 244 13.52 -8.15 -41.27
C ILE A 244 12.89 -6.90 -40.64
N ALA A 245 11.97 -7.08 -39.69
CA ALA A 245 11.22 -5.99 -39.06
C ALA A 245 12.11 -5.00 -38.31
N GLU A 246 13.08 -5.52 -37.55
CA GLU A 246 14.12 -4.77 -36.85
C GLU A 246 15.44 -5.53 -36.89
N VAL A 247 16.39 -5.01 -37.66
CA VAL A 247 17.72 -5.63 -37.80
C VAL A 247 18.59 -5.38 -36.57
N CYS A 248 18.35 -4.28 -35.85
CA CYS A 248 19.14 -3.90 -34.69
C CYS A 248 18.47 -2.86 -33.79
N ASP A 249 18.75 -2.97 -32.48
CA ASP A 249 18.16 -2.14 -31.43
C ASP A 249 19.21 -1.16 -30.83
N PRO A 250 18.85 0.13 -30.61
CA PRO A 250 19.76 1.16 -30.11
C PRO A 250 20.06 1.07 -28.60
N SER A 251 19.22 0.42 -27.81
CA SER A 251 19.45 0.14 -26.38
C SER A 251 20.45 -1.02 -26.18
N ARG A 252 20.57 -1.92 -27.16
CA ARG A 252 21.43 -3.14 -27.12
C ARG A 252 22.87 -2.90 -27.57
N LEU A 253 23.51 -1.83 -27.08
CA LEU A 253 24.96 -1.55 -27.20
C LEU A 253 25.56 -1.82 -28.60
N ALA A 254 24.83 -1.41 -29.65
CA ALA A 254 25.34 -1.46 -31.01
C ALA A 254 26.63 -0.61 -31.15
N PRO A 255 27.68 -1.07 -31.85
CA PRO A 255 28.82 -0.23 -32.19
C PRO A 255 28.39 1.10 -32.80
N ILE A 256 29.08 2.19 -32.44
CA ILE A 256 28.76 3.54 -32.90
C ILE A 256 28.66 3.55 -34.44
N GLY A 257 27.47 3.86 -34.97
CA GLY A 257 27.18 3.90 -36.41
C GLY A 257 26.50 2.66 -37.01
N SER A 258 26.17 1.61 -36.25
CA SER A 258 25.51 0.42 -36.82
C SER A 258 23.98 0.34 -36.65
N CYS A 259 23.35 1.27 -35.92
CA CYS A 259 21.90 1.42 -35.86
C CYS A 259 21.51 2.89 -35.98
N ARG A 260 20.57 3.18 -36.88
CA ARG A 260 19.82 4.45 -36.91
C ARG A 260 18.73 4.39 -35.83
N TYR A 261 18.27 5.56 -35.35
CA TYR A 261 17.25 5.66 -34.29
C TYR A 261 15.85 5.12 -34.70
N ASP A 262 15.69 4.61 -35.92
CA ASP A 262 14.50 3.98 -36.48
C ASP A 262 14.68 2.46 -36.70
N CYS A 263 15.69 1.85 -36.07
CA CYS A 263 15.94 0.41 -35.99
C CYS A 263 16.06 -0.35 -37.32
N GLY A 264 16.56 0.35 -38.35
CA GLY A 264 16.94 -0.25 -39.64
C GLY A 264 15.98 0.02 -40.79
N GLN A 265 15.08 1.00 -40.68
CA GLN A 265 14.32 1.50 -41.84
C GLN A 265 15.24 2.13 -42.91
N ARG A 266 16.44 2.58 -42.53
CA ARG A 266 17.61 2.79 -43.41
C ARG A 266 18.89 2.38 -42.70
N PHE A 267 19.82 1.76 -43.42
CA PHE A 267 21.20 1.60 -42.95
C PHE A 267 21.90 2.96 -42.97
N ALA A 268 22.86 3.17 -42.06
CA ALA A 268 23.73 4.34 -42.10
C ALA A 268 24.75 4.18 -43.26
N ASP A 269 24.29 4.49 -44.47
CA ASP A 269 25.01 4.30 -45.73
C ASP A 269 25.52 5.65 -46.24
N CYS A 270 26.82 5.87 -46.12
CA CYS A 270 27.48 7.04 -46.70
C CYS A 270 27.15 7.20 -48.19
N GLY A 271 26.45 8.29 -48.53
CA GLY A 271 25.92 8.59 -49.84
C GLY A 271 24.39 8.45 -50.00
N ASP A 272 23.61 8.29 -48.92
CA ASP A 272 22.13 8.21 -48.98
C ASP A 272 21.40 9.58 -49.03
N GLY A 273 22.04 10.66 -48.59
CA GLY A 273 21.51 12.03 -48.56
C GLY A 273 21.12 12.56 -47.18
N ASP A 274 21.14 11.74 -46.13
CA ASP A 274 21.00 12.12 -44.72
C ASP A 274 22.39 12.13 -44.05
N VAL A 275 22.59 12.94 -42.99
CA VAL A 275 23.86 12.94 -42.22
C VAL A 275 23.67 12.07 -40.98
N ASP A 276 24.23 10.87 -40.98
CA ASP A 276 24.00 9.84 -39.98
C ASP A 276 25.05 9.80 -38.84
N PRO A 277 24.80 9.09 -37.72
CA PRO A 277 25.69 9.06 -36.55
C PRO A 277 27.07 8.45 -36.82
N GLY A 278 28.07 9.30 -37.10
CA GLY A 278 29.45 8.90 -37.43
C GLY A 278 30.01 9.67 -38.63
N GLU A 279 29.12 10.34 -39.37
CA GLU A 279 29.44 11.16 -40.53
C GLU A 279 29.67 12.62 -40.14
N GLU A 280 30.54 13.30 -40.88
CA GLU A 280 30.76 14.74 -40.76
C GLU A 280 29.99 15.52 -41.83
N CYS A 281 29.57 14.84 -42.89
CA CYS A 281 28.80 15.35 -44.02
C CYS A 281 28.18 14.19 -44.81
N ASP A 282 27.13 14.50 -45.56
CA ASP A 282 26.66 13.67 -46.66
C ASP A 282 26.06 14.59 -47.75
N GLU A 283 26.46 14.39 -49.01
CA GLU A 283 25.87 15.03 -50.19
C GLU A 283 25.22 14.00 -51.14
N GLY A 284 24.89 12.82 -50.61
CA GLY A 284 24.35 11.68 -51.33
C GLY A 284 25.30 11.20 -52.43
N ALA A 285 24.75 11.01 -53.62
CA ALA A 285 25.52 10.78 -54.85
C ALA A 285 26.47 11.94 -55.25
N GLY A 286 26.50 13.04 -54.51
CA GLY A 286 27.47 14.14 -54.63
C GLY A 286 28.83 13.87 -53.96
N ASN A 287 28.92 12.89 -53.04
CA ASN A 287 30.15 12.54 -52.33
C ASN A 287 31.28 12.18 -53.31
N SER A 288 32.48 12.73 -53.11
CA SER A 288 33.55 12.63 -54.11
C SER A 288 34.96 12.82 -53.55
N ASN A 289 35.92 12.08 -54.12
CA ASN A 289 37.36 12.23 -53.83
C ASN A 289 38.08 13.05 -54.92
N LEU A 290 37.33 13.87 -55.67
CA LEU A 290 37.90 14.89 -56.54
C LEU A 290 38.33 16.12 -55.73
N PRO A 291 39.36 16.87 -56.16
CA PRO A 291 39.76 18.11 -55.52
C PRO A 291 38.59 19.08 -55.34
N ASN A 292 38.49 19.65 -54.14
CA ASN A 292 37.49 20.63 -53.71
C ASN A 292 36.05 20.10 -53.59
N ALA A 293 35.86 18.78 -53.57
CA ALA A 293 34.59 18.18 -53.13
C ALA A 293 34.30 18.56 -51.66
N ARG A 294 33.04 18.82 -51.32
CA ARG A 294 32.65 19.22 -49.94
C ARG A 294 32.63 18.04 -48.98
N CYS A 295 32.29 16.86 -49.49
CA CYS A 295 32.23 15.62 -48.74
C CYS A 295 32.95 14.51 -49.51
N ARG A 296 33.76 13.71 -48.80
CA ARG A 296 34.49 12.57 -49.37
C ARG A 296 33.58 11.34 -49.48
N THR A 297 34.00 10.33 -50.22
CA THR A 297 33.22 9.07 -50.38
C THR A 297 33.23 8.17 -49.14
N ASP A 298 33.76 8.65 -48.01
CA ASP A 298 33.72 8.05 -46.67
C ASP A 298 32.99 8.96 -45.65
N CYS A 299 32.25 9.96 -46.15
CA CYS A 299 31.41 10.88 -45.38
C CYS A 299 32.14 11.66 -44.29
N GLN A 300 33.44 11.87 -44.53
CA GLN A 300 34.27 12.80 -43.80
C GLN A 300 34.38 14.12 -44.59
N LEU A 301 34.52 15.22 -43.86
CA LEU A 301 34.79 16.51 -44.49
C LEU A 301 36.19 16.51 -45.10
N ALA A 302 36.32 17.14 -46.26
CA ALA A 302 37.58 17.33 -46.96
C ALA A 302 38.61 18.04 -46.05
N ARG A 303 39.78 17.44 -45.84
CA ARG A 303 40.75 17.92 -44.85
C ARG A 303 42.19 17.46 -45.06
N CYS A 304 43.09 18.30 -44.59
CA CYS A 304 44.53 18.12 -44.59
C CYS A 304 44.97 16.72 -44.20
N GLY A 305 45.51 16.01 -45.19
CA GLY A 305 45.98 14.66 -45.02
C GLY A 305 44.86 13.62 -45.08
N ASP A 306 43.89 13.75 -45.99
CA ASP A 306 42.93 12.71 -46.35
C ASP A 306 43.34 11.89 -47.60
N GLY A 307 44.22 12.45 -48.44
CA GLY A 307 44.71 11.84 -49.68
C GLY A 307 44.51 12.71 -50.92
N VAL A 308 43.79 13.83 -50.82
CA VAL A 308 43.38 14.70 -51.93
C VAL A 308 43.73 16.16 -51.62
N VAL A 309 44.38 16.85 -52.56
CA VAL A 309 44.75 18.27 -52.37
C VAL A 309 43.59 19.18 -52.79
N ASP A 310 42.99 19.89 -51.83
CA ASP A 310 41.93 20.87 -52.10
C ASP A 310 42.49 22.31 -52.17
N ASP A 311 42.88 22.74 -53.37
CA ASP A 311 43.50 24.04 -53.64
C ASP A 311 42.54 25.24 -53.65
N ALA A 312 41.23 25.00 -53.58
CA ALA A 312 40.15 25.98 -53.58
C ALA A 312 39.12 25.79 -52.45
N ALA A 313 39.41 24.92 -51.46
CA ALA A 313 38.62 24.82 -50.23
C ALA A 313 38.68 26.11 -49.38
N ALA A 314 37.83 26.19 -48.34
CA ALA A 314 37.82 27.32 -47.41
C ALA A 314 39.19 27.55 -46.70
N THR A 315 39.97 26.48 -46.56
CA THR A 315 41.39 26.50 -46.18
C THR A 315 42.21 25.82 -47.28
N PRO A 316 42.73 26.57 -48.26
CA PRO A 316 43.43 25.99 -49.41
C PRO A 316 44.69 25.21 -49.02
N GLU A 317 44.79 24.00 -49.56
CA GLU A 317 45.90 23.08 -49.35
C GLU A 317 46.89 23.14 -50.51
N GLN A 318 48.18 23.05 -50.21
CA GLN A 318 49.27 23.06 -51.20
C GLN A 318 49.87 21.66 -51.42
N CYS A 319 49.59 20.76 -50.49
CA CYS A 319 50.01 19.38 -50.41
C CYS A 319 49.15 18.70 -49.35
N ASP A 320 49.02 17.37 -49.41
CA ASP A 320 48.16 16.60 -48.50
C ASP A 320 49.00 15.74 -47.53
N ARG A 321 49.72 14.75 -48.07
CA ARG A 321 50.64 13.87 -47.31
C ARG A 321 52.01 13.80 -48.00
N GLY A 322 53.06 13.61 -47.19
CA GLY A 322 54.39 13.21 -47.65
C GLY A 322 55.54 14.16 -47.29
N PRO A 323 56.78 13.81 -47.68
CA PRO A 323 57.97 14.61 -47.38
C PRO A 323 57.88 16.00 -48.00
N GLY A 324 58.15 17.04 -47.21
CA GLY A 324 58.00 18.44 -47.63
C GLY A 324 56.59 19.01 -47.46
N CYS A 325 55.62 18.22 -46.97
CA CYS A 325 54.32 18.75 -46.54
C CYS A 325 54.28 18.96 -45.01
N GLY A 326 53.85 20.14 -44.58
CA GLY A 326 53.57 20.43 -43.17
C GLY A 326 52.25 19.84 -42.69
N ALA A 327 52.09 19.68 -41.38
CA ALA A 327 50.81 19.29 -40.76
C ALA A 327 49.70 20.37 -40.92
N ASP A 328 50.05 21.53 -41.46
CA ASP A 328 49.16 22.62 -41.90
C ASP A 328 48.86 22.58 -43.42
N CYS A 329 49.18 21.47 -44.10
CA CYS A 329 49.05 21.25 -45.55
C CYS A 329 49.64 22.35 -46.44
N ARG A 330 50.75 22.91 -45.95
CA ARG A 330 51.60 23.87 -46.67
C ARG A 330 52.93 23.24 -47.03
N LEU A 331 53.43 23.59 -48.22
CA LEU A 331 54.73 23.15 -48.68
C LEU A 331 55.83 23.77 -47.79
N ARG A 332 56.78 22.95 -47.38
CA ARG A 332 57.97 23.33 -46.61
C ARG A 332 59.23 23.01 -47.42
N PRO A 333 60.21 23.93 -47.45
CA PRO A 333 61.48 23.74 -48.16
C PRO A 333 62.40 22.73 -47.45
#